data_AF-A0AAN5KT47-F1
#
_entry.id   AF-A0AAN5KT47-F1
#
_cell.length_a   1.000
_cell.length_b   1.000
_cell.length_c   1.000
_cell.angle_alpha   90.00
_cell.angle_beta   90.00
_cell.angle_gamma   90.00
#
_symmetry.space_group_name_H-M   'P 1'
#
loop_
_entity.id
_entity.type
_entity.pdbx_description
1 polymer ?
#
loop_
_entity_poly.entity_id
_entity_poly.type
_entity_poly.pdbx_seq_one_letter_code
_entity_poly.pdbx_strand_id
1 'polypeptide(L)'
;MHHLRTLIISGLTYFFINSCAYAQLPDNYQSLSAQQKQDLLWDEITHSHEIQPLPPLTGNSFNEVLEKLKGLFNLSPTFDHAGDELPEGRVKIIHANGSVGKIAFIPAPNHPFTGIYQKGGIGLARLSLATSPADDNYIPGLAIKFLIAQHDSLNLQVMNLLEGQKENWNYFAKDFSNKIPHPTSWTLKAIEQIFEWTRSPANDLPLWHLAAWTSEGRFEGIPIYPERLFFRPSSSIKDIIPEDSREDFRISLLQIPMGSLYEVYGEYRGSEYHVGTLMLESTLLASNYGDKNLFFRHQR
;
A
#
# COMPACT_ATOMS: atom_id res chain seq x y z
N MET A 1 -71.08 -29.40 20.48
CA MET A 1 -70.60 -29.50 19.08
C MET A 1 -69.89 -28.21 18.71
N HIS A 2 -68.56 -28.21 18.75
CA HIS A 2 -67.68 -27.59 17.75
C HIS A 2 -66.22 -27.79 18.18
N HIS A 3 -65.55 -28.70 17.49
CA HIS A 3 -64.11 -28.88 17.51
C HIS A 3 -63.43 -27.64 16.91
N LEU A 4 -62.35 -27.17 17.52
CA LEU A 4 -61.35 -26.39 16.80
C LEU A 4 -59.98 -27.03 16.97
N ARG A 5 -59.43 -27.45 15.83
CA ARG A 5 -58.14 -28.10 15.66
C ARG A 5 -57.02 -27.05 15.61
N THR A 6 -55.92 -27.38 16.30
CA THR A 6 -54.51 -27.26 15.91
C THR A 6 -54.05 -26.09 15.03
N LEU A 7 -53.04 -25.35 15.49
CA LEU A 7 -51.84 -25.06 14.69
C LEU A 7 -50.65 -24.76 15.62
N ILE A 8 -49.70 -25.70 15.74
CA ILE A 8 -48.37 -25.44 16.29
C ILE A 8 -47.52 -24.97 15.11
N ILE A 9 -47.15 -23.69 15.10
CA ILE A 9 -46.20 -23.13 14.14
C ILE A 9 -44.80 -23.38 14.71
N SER A 10 -44.09 -24.38 14.19
CA SER A 10 -42.66 -24.53 14.44
C SER A 10 -41.92 -23.49 13.59
N GLY A 11 -41.51 -22.38 14.20
CA GLY A 11 -40.60 -21.42 13.57
C GLY A 11 -39.18 -21.97 13.54
N LEU A 12 -38.79 -22.61 12.45
CA LEU A 12 -37.37 -22.86 12.14
C LEU A 12 -36.74 -21.53 11.73
N THR A 13 -36.12 -20.85 12.68
CA THR A 13 -35.28 -19.68 12.41
C THR A 13 -33.98 -20.19 11.80
N TYR A 14 -33.84 -20.11 10.49
CA TYR A 14 -32.55 -20.25 9.82
C TYR A 14 -31.69 -19.04 10.23
N PHE A 15 -30.83 -19.24 11.22
CA PHE A 15 -29.72 -18.34 11.48
C PHE A 15 -28.76 -18.46 10.29
N PHE A 16 -28.88 -17.53 9.33
CA PHE A 16 -27.78 -17.26 8.42
C PHE A 16 -26.64 -16.68 9.25
N ILE A 17 -25.69 -17.54 9.61
CA ILE A 17 -24.38 -17.08 10.05
C ILE A 17 -23.77 -16.42 8.81
N ASN A 18 -23.88 -15.09 8.74
CA ASN A 18 -22.95 -14.30 7.94
C ASN A 18 -21.58 -14.47 8.60
N SER A 19 -20.92 -15.58 8.32
CA SER A 19 -19.48 -15.66 8.46
C SER A 19 -18.94 -14.72 7.39
N CYS A 20 -18.73 -13.45 7.76
CA CYS A 20 -17.65 -12.68 7.17
C CYS A 20 -16.39 -13.51 7.44
N ALA A 21 -16.07 -14.43 6.53
CA ALA A 21 -14.74 -14.99 6.47
C ALA A 21 -13.86 -13.78 6.18
N TYR A 22 -13.24 -13.25 7.24
CA TYR A 22 -12.06 -12.45 7.07
C TYR A 22 -11.10 -13.36 6.30
N ALA A 23 -10.71 -12.93 5.11
CA ALA A 23 -9.59 -13.56 4.44
C ALA A 23 -8.46 -13.64 5.47
N GLN A 24 -8.03 -14.87 5.72
CA GLN A 24 -6.93 -15.17 6.60
C GLN A 24 -5.99 -16.00 5.76
N LEU A 25 -4.84 -15.41 5.44
CA LEU A 25 -3.76 -16.13 4.77
C LEU A 25 -3.45 -17.41 5.54
N PRO A 26 -3.05 -18.50 4.86
CA PRO A 26 -2.83 -19.78 5.51
C PRO A 26 -1.70 -19.68 6.54
N ASP A 27 -1.75 -20.47 7.62
CA ASP A 27 -0.77 -20.40 8.72
C ASP A 27 0.69 -20.57 8.25
N ASN A 28 0.91 -21.31 7.15
CA ASN A 28 2.23 -21.52 6.55
C ASN A 28 2.61 -20.43 5.53
N TYR A 29 1.87 -19.32 5.45
CA TYR A 29 2.05 -18.26 4.44
C TYR A 29 3.50 -17.80 4.34
N GLN A 30 4.18 -17.56 5.46
CA GLN A 30 5.56 -17.06 5.43
C GLN A 30 6.55 -18.07 4.84
N SER A 31 6.25 -19.37 4.91
CA SER A 31 7.06 -20.44 4.32
C SER A 31 6.85 -20.63 2.81
N LEU A 32 5.92 -19.89 2.20
CA LEU A 32 5.65 -19.99 0.77
C LEU A 32 6.71 -19.28 -0.08
N SER A 33 6.81 -19.69 -1.35
CA SER A 33 7.58 -18.95 -2.36
C SER A 33 6.98 -17.56 -2.61
N ALA A 34 7.77 -16.64 -3.16
CA ALA A 34 7.30 -15.31 -3.55
C ALA A 34 6.09 -15.38 -4.51
N GLN A 35 6.11 -16.31 -5.47
CA GLN A 35 5.00 -16.46 -6.44
C GLN A 35 3.72 -16.93 -5.77
N GLN A 36 3.79 -17.97 -4.93
CA GLN A 36 2.62 -18.47 -4.20
C GLN A 36 2.01 -17.40 -3.28
N LYS A 37 2.84 -16.56 -2.64
CA LYS A 37 2.36 -15.40 -1.87
C LYS A 37 1.63 -14.41 -2.75
N GLN A 38 2.18 -14.12 -3.93
CA GLN A 38 1.58 -13.17 -4.88
C GLN A 38 0.22 -13.68 -5.35
N ASP A 39 0.15 -14.96 -5.71
CA ASP A 39 -1.07 -15.60 -6.20
C ASP A 39 -2.17 -15.56 -5.14
N LEU A 40 -1.88 -15.96 -3.90
CA LEU A 40 -2.85 -15.91 -2.80
C LEU A 40 -3.37 -14.49 -2.53
N LEU A 41 -2.48 -13.51 -2.41
CA LEU A 41 -2.89 -12.12 -2.19
C LEU A 41 -3.68 -11.57 -3.39
N TRP A 42 -3.28 -11.93 -4.60
CA TRP A 42 -3.93 -11.47 -5.83
C TRP A 42 -5.31 -12.09 -6.01
N ASP A 43 -5.49 -13.36 -5.64
CA ASP A 43 -6.78 -14.04 -5.64
C ASP A 43 -7.77 -13.35 -4.69
N GLU A 44 -7.35 -13.01 -3.47
CA GLU A 44 -8.18 -12.25 -2.52
C GLU A 44 -8.56 -10.86 -3.04
N ILE A 45 -7.61 -10.16 -3.68
CA ILE A 45 -7.85 -8.85 -4.30
C ILE A 45 -8.88 -8.97 -5.42
N THR A 46 -8.70 -9.95 -6.31
CA THR A 46 -9.55 -10.17 -7.49
C THR A 46 -10.95 -10.60 -7.07
N HIS A 47 -11.06 -11.58 -6.17
CA HIS A 47 -12.33 -12.04 -5.64
C HIS A 47 -13.11 -10.91 -4.96
N SER A 48 -12.43 -10.14 -4.10
CA SER A 48 -13.05 -8.99 -3.44
C SER A 48 -13.44 -7.87 -4.42
N HIS A 49 -12.69 -7.69 -5.51
CA HIS A 49 -13.04 -6.76 -6.58
C HIS A 49 -14.29 -7.24 -7.34
N GLU A 50 -14.39 -8.52 -7.69
CA GLU A 50 -15.57 -9.07 -8.37
C GLU A 50 -16.87 -8.88 -7.57
N ILE A 51 -16.80 -9.02 -6.24
CA ILE A 51 -17.93 -8.77 -5.35
C ILE A 51 -18.29 -7.27 -5.31
N GLN A 52 -17.28 -6.41 -5.20
CA GLN A 52 -17.46 -4.96 -5.14
C GLN A 52 -16.30 -4.22 -5.82
N PRO A 53 -16.42 -3.93 -7.13
CA PRO A 53 -15.31 -3.41 -7.94
C PRO A 53 -14.81 -2.02 -7.53
N LEU A 54 -15.66 -1.25 -6.87
CA LEU A 54 -15.38 0.10 -6.41
C LEU A 54 -16.00 0.30 -5.02
N PRO A 55 -15.35 -0.17 -3.93
CA PRO A 55 -15.85 0.06 -2.58
C PRO A 55 -16.03 1.56 -2.31
N PRO A 56 -17.00 2.00 -1.51
CA PRO A 56 -17.20 3.42 -1.22
C PRO A 56 -15.92 4.07 -0.70
N LEU A 57 -15.70 5.31 -1.12
CA LEU A 57 -14.66 6.12 -0.50
C LEU A 57 -14.98 6.28 0.98
N THR A 58 -13.99 6.01 1.82
CA THR A 58 -14.05 6.16 3.27
C THR A 58 -12.82 6.95 3.66
N GLY A 59 -12.99 8.11 4.28
CA GLY A 59 -11.87 8.97 4.63
C GLY A 59 -12.14 9.65 5.94
N ASN A 60 -11.06 9.95 6.66
CA ASN A 60 -11.10 10.85 7.80
C ASN A 60 -10.47 12.17 7.36
N SER A 61 -10.97 13.30 7.87
CA SER A 61 -10.24 14.57 7.77
C SER A 61 -8.95 14.51 8.59
N PHE A 62 -7.96 15.37 8.30
CA PHE A 62 -6.73 15.41 9.11
C PHE A 62 -6.97 15.71 10.59
N ASN A 63 -8.03 16.46 10.92
CA ASN A 63 -8.42 16.69 12.31
C ASN A 63 -8.93 15.39 12.96
N GLU A 64 -9.78 14.62 12.27
CA GLU A 64 -10.24 13.32 12.77
C GLU A 64 -9.09 12.30 12.88
N VAL A 65 -8.13 12.33 11.96
CA VAL A 65 -6.90 11.52 12.04
C VAL A 65 -6.12 11.89 13.29
N LEU A 66 -5.89 13.18 13.54
CA LEU A 66 -5.19 13.66 14.72
C LEU A 66 -5.89 13.24 16.02
N GLU A 67 -7.22 13.36 16.08
CA GLU A 67 -8.00 12.95 17.25
C GLU A 67 -7.95 11.43 17.46
N LYS A 68 -8.01 10.62 16.40
CA LYS A 68 -7.83 9.16 16.49
C LYS A 68 -6.44 8.82 17.02
N LEU A 69 -5.39 9.45 16.50
CA LEU A 69 -3.99 9.22 16.90
C LEU A 69 -3.69 9.66 18.34
N LYS A 70 -4.29 10.75 18.82
CA LYS A 70 -4.20 11.19 20.23
C LYS A 70 -4.99 10.30 21.19
N GLY A 71 -6.02 9.62 20.70
CA GLY A 71 -6.85 8.71 21.46
C GLY A 71 -6.14 7.37 21.76
N LEU A 72 -6.90 6.28 21.73
CA LEU A 72 -6.38 4.93 22.02
C LEU A 72 -5.75 4.24 20.80
N PHE A 73 -5.54 4.95 19.68
CA PHE A 73 -5.02 4.34 18.47
C PHE A 73 -3.51 4.10 18.57
N ASN A 74 -3.12 2.86 18.86
CA ASN A 74 -1.72 2.47 18.93
C ASN A 74 -1.10 2.31 17.53
N LEU A 75 0.02 2.99 17.27
CA LEU A 75 0.78 2.89 16.03
C LEU A 75 1.73 1.67 15.99
N SER A 76 2.14 1.12 17.12
CA SER A 76 3.11 0.00 17.18
C SER A 76 2.78 -1.17 16.25
N PRO A 77 1.51 -1.65 16.14
CA PRO A 77 1.19 -2.76 15.23
C PRO A 77 1.48 -2.47 13.75
N THR A 78 1.53 -1.20 13.32
CA THR A 78 1.93 -0.84 11.94
C THR A 78 3.39 -1.16 11.66
N PHE A 79 4.23 -1.24 12.69
CA PHE A 79 5.66 -1.52 12.60
C PHE A 79 6.00 -2.96 13.00
N ASP A 80 5.31 -3.47 14.01
CA ASP A 80 5.73 -4.70 14.71
C ASP A 80 4.96 -5.96 14.26
N HIS A 81 3.81 -5.80 13.59
CA HIS A 81 3.05 -6.95 13.11
C HIS A 81 3.74 -7.61 11.91
N ALA A 82 4.10 -8.89 12.04
CA ALA A 82 4.56 -9.71 10.92
C ALA A 82 3.36 -10.32 10.18
N GLY A 83 3.29 -10.10 8.87
CA GLY A 83 2.17 -10.54 8.04
C GLY A 83 1.94 -9.62 6.85
N ASP A 84 1.16 -10.12 5.89
CA ASP A 84 0.69 -9.34 4.74
C ASP A 84 -0.79 -8.97 4.83
N GLU A 85 -1.44 -9.29 5.95
CA GLU A 85 -2.77 -8.85 6.35
C GLU A 85 -2.71 -7.98 7.60
N LEU A 86 -3.71 -7.12 7.76
CA LEU A 86 -3.83 -6.24 8.91
C LEU A 86 -4.20 -7.09 10.14
N PRO A 87 -3.66 -6.76 11.32
CA PRO A 87 -4.11 -7.38 12.56
C PRO A 87 -5.63 -7.24 12.72
N GLU A 88 -6.27 -8.28 13.26
CA GLU A 88 -7.70 -8.27 13.54
C GLU A 88 -8.11 -7.01 14.35
N GLY A 89 -9.21 -6.38 13.95
CA GLY A 89 -9.73 -5.16 14.57
C GLY A 89 -8.99 -3.87 14.20
N ARG A 90 -7.89 -3.92 13.42
CA ARG A 90 -7.19 -2.72 12.94
C ARG A 90 -7.82 -2.20 11.65
N VAL A 91 -8.02 -0.90 11.58
CA VAL A 91 -8.51 -0.18 10.39
C VAL A 91 -7.49 0.83 9.90
N LYS A 92 -7.43 1.05 8.59
CA LYS A 92 -6.63 2.14 7.99
C LYS A 92 -7.32 3.48 8.29
N ILE A 93 -6.64 4.37 9.02
CA ILE A 93 -7.18 5.71 9.34
C ILE A 93 -6.81 6.78 8.31
N ILE A 94 -5.74 6.54 7.57
CA ILE A 94 -5.26 7.27 6.39
C ILE A 94 -4.94 6.25 5.29
N HIS A 95 -4.86 6.69 4.05
CA HIS A 95 -4.66 5.80 2.90
C HIS A 95 -5.72 4.69 2.83
N ALA A 96 -6.95 4.98 3.26
CA ALA A 96 -8.01 4.00 3.42
C ALA A 96 -8.53 3.46 2.07
N ASN A 97 -8.44 4.25 0.99
CA ASN A 97 -8.85 3.84 -0.36
C ASN A 97 -7.67 3.79 -1.33
N GLY A 98 -7.64 2.77 -2.18
CA GLY A 98 -6.63 2.62 -3.22
C GLY A 98 -6.97 1.54 -4.23
N SER A 99 -6.07 1.36 -5.19
CA SER A 99 -6.07 0.24 -6.14
C SER A 99 -4.75 -0.53 -6.01
N VAL A 100 -4.81 -1.86 -6.14
CA VAL A 100 -3.66 -2.76 -6.02
C VAL A 100 -3.38 -3.43 -7.36
N GLY A 101 -2.10 -3.60 -7.70
CA GLY A 101 -1.65 -4.35 -8.86
C GLY A 101 -0.43 -5.18 -8.57
N LYS A 102 -0.24 -6.26 -9.34
CA LYS A 102 0.99 -7.04 -9.38
C LYS A 102 2.11 -6.23 -10.00
N ILE A 103 3.30 -6.34 -9.44
CA ILE A 103 4.48 -5.64 -9.92
C ILE A 103 5.68 -6.58 -10.03
N ALA A 104 6.63 -6.17 -10.87
CA ALA A 104 8.01 -6.66 -10.84
C ALA A 104 8.97 -5.46 -10.83
N PHE A 105 10.03 -5.54 -10.03
CA PHE A 105 11.14 -4.60 -10.10
C PHE A 105 12.25 -5.18 -10.95
N ILE A 106 12.61 -4.46 -12.02
CA ILE A 106 13.64 -4.84 -12.98
C ILE A 106 14.87 -3.95 -12.74
N PRO A 107 15.97 -4.50 -12.20
CA PRO A 107 17.18 -3.74 -11.92
C PRO A 107 17.82 -3.15 -13.17
N ALA A 108 18.35 -1.94 -13.05
CA ALA A 108 19.23 -1.34 -14.04
C ALA A 108 20.68 -1.75 -13.77
N PRO A 109 21.54 -1.81 -14.79
CA PRO A 109 22.98 -2.02 -14.57
C PRO A 109 23.65 -0.77 -13.98
N ASN A 110 24.87 -0.93 -13.46
CA ASN A 110 25.78 0.17 -13.09
C ASN A 110 25.38 1.03 -11.87
N HIS A 111 24.77 0.43 -10.84
CA HIS A 111 24.65 1.03 -9.50
C HIS A 111 25.32 0.15 -8.45
N PRO A 112 25.72 0.69 -7.28
CA PRO A 112 26.45 -0.08 -6.26
C PRO A 112 25.55 -0.88 -5.30
N PHE A 113 24.23 -0.70 -5.38
CA PHE A 113 23.26 -1.26 -4.42
C PHE A 113 23.12 -2.78 -4.53
N THR A 114 22.80 -3.45 -3.42
CA THR A 114 22.68 -4.92 -3.28
C THR A 114 21.23 -5.37 -3.09
N GLY A 115 20.99 -6.68 -2.92
CA GLY A 115 19.66 -7.22 -2.57
C GLY A 115 18.62 -7.02 -3.68
N ILE A 116 17.40 -6.63 -3.31
CA ILE A 116 16.30 -6.36 -4.25
C ILE A 116 16.71 -5.32 -5.31
N TYR A 117 17.52 -4.32 -4.95
CA TYR A 117 17.98 -3.33 -5.92
C TYR A 117 18.79 -3.96 -7.04
N GLN A 118 19.58 -4.99 -6.75
CA GLN A 118 20.43 -5.65 -7.74
C GLN A 118 19.75 -6.84 -8.42
N LYS A 119 18.94 -7.59 -7.68
CA LYS A 119 18.37 -8.87 -8.14
C LYS A 119 16.95 -8.75 -8.69
N GLY A 120 16.25 -7.68 -8.34
CA GLY A 120 14.85 -7.54 -8.64
C GLY A 120 13.96 -8.35 -7.70
N GLY A 121 12.68 -8.38 -8.03
CA GLY A 121 11.69 -9.14 -7.29
C GLY A 121 10.28 -8.84 -7.72
N ILE A 122 9.37 -9.77 -7.46
CA ILE A 122 7.93 -9.61 -7.69
C ILE A 122 7.23 -9.14 -6.42
N GLY A 123 6.02 -8.61 -6.60
CA GLY A 123 5.33 -7.99 -5.49
C GLY A 123 3.93 -7.50 -5.80
N LEU A 124 3.44 -6.66 -4.89
CA LEU A 124 2.24 -5.84 -5.08
C LEU A 124 2.57 -4.37 -4.86
N ALA A 125 1.96 -3.50 -5.65
CA ALA A 125 1.92 -2.07 -5.39
C ALA A 125 0.48 -1.65 -5.09
N ARG A 126 0.30 -0.81 -4.07
CA ARG A 126 -0.97 -0.15 -3.75
C ARG A 126 -0.84 1.35 -3.95
N LEU A 127 -1.64 1.86 -4.89
CA LEU A 127 -1.73 3.28 -5.21
C LEU A 127 -2.94 3.85 -4.49
N SER A 128 -2.74 4.87 -3.65
CA SER A 128 -3.75 5.36 -2.72
C SER A 128 -3.68 6.85 -2.47
N LEU A 129 -4.76 7.43 -1.98
CA LEU A 129 -4.77 8.82 -1.48
C LEU A 129 -4.80 8.82 0.05
N ALA A 130 -4.05 9.72 0.69
CA ALA A 130 -3.96 9.80 2.14
C ALA A 130 -5.34 10.02 2.80
N THR A 131 -6.18 10.83 2.16
CA THR A 131 -7.57 11.14 2.51
C THR A 131 -8.41 11.18 1.23
N SER A 132 -9.74 11.32 1.35
CA SER A 132 -10.61 11.46 0.18
C SER A 132 -10.23 12.72 -0.63
N PRO A 133 -10.25 12.65 -1.98
CA PRO A 133 -9.88 13.79 -2.81
C PRO A 133 -10.88 14.94 -2.63
N ALA A 134 -10.36 16.16 -2.61
CA ALA A 134 -11.12 17.41 -2.64
C ALA A 134 -10.35 18.45 -3.48
N ASP A 135 -10.99 19.57 -3.83
CA ASP A 135 -10.39 20.56 -4.74
C ASP A 135 -9.04 21.12 -4.24
N ASP A 136 -8.86 21.24 -2.93
CA ASP A 136 -7.63 21.71 -2.30
C ASP A 136 -6.76 20.59 -1.71
N ASN A 137 -7.17 19.33 -1.86
CA ASN A 137 -6.58 18.20 -1.17
C ASN A 137 -6.54 16.94 -2.07
N TYR A 138 -5.37 16.70 -2.65
CA TYR A 138 -5.05 15.49 -3.39
C TYR A 138 -3.65 15.02 -2.98
N ILE A 139 -3.56 13.89 -2.26
CA ILE A 139 -2.31 13.44 -1.61
C ILE A 139 -2.00 11.99 -2.00
N PRO A 140 -1.33 11.76 -3.14
CA PRO A 140 -0.94 10.42 -3.57
C PRO A 140 0.13 9.79 -2.69
N GLY A 141 0.00 8.49 -2.46
CA GLY A 141 1.00 7.66 -1.82
C GLY A 141 1.02 6.25 -2.41
N LEU A 142 2.23 5.75 -2.63
CA LEU A 142 2.52 4.43 -3.18
C LEU A 142 3.10 3.54 -2.09
N ALA A 143 2.46 2.40 -1.83
CA ALA A 143 3.02 1.34 -0.99
C ALA A 143 3.45 0.17 -1.89
N ILE A 144 4.68 -0.29 -1.71
CA ILE A 144 5.30 -1.37 -2.46
C ILE A 144 5.57 -2.52 -1.48
N LYS A 145 5.22 -3.74 -1.88
CA LYS A 145 5.51 -4.98 -1.17
C LYS A 145 6.29 -5.90 -2.08
N PHE A 146 7.55 -6.16 -1.76
CA PHE A 146 8.34 -7.23 -2.36
C PHE A 146 8.11 -8.53 -1.60
N LEU A 147 7.73 -9.57 -2.32
CA LEU A 147 7.45 -10.87 -1.74
C LEU A 147 8.75 -11.67 -1.68
N ILE A 148 9.10 -12.12 -0.49
CA ILE A 148 10.33 -12.87 -0.25
C ILE A 148 9.98 -14.33 -0.02
N ALA A 149 10.63 -15.22 -0.76
CA ALA A 149 10.45 -16.65 -0.58
C ALA A 149 10.86 -17.07 0.84
N GLN A 150 9.99 -17.82 1.52
CA GLN A 150 10.24 -18.41 2.84
C GLN A 150 10.55 -17.41 3.98
N HIS A 151 10.29 -16.11 3.78
CA HIS A 151 10.51 -15.03 4.76
C HIS A 151 9.43 -13.95 4.68
N ASP A 152 9.33 -13.11 5.71
CA ASP A 152 8.47 -11.92 5.69
C ASP A 152 8.69 -11.07 4.43
N SER A 153 7.59 -10.56 3.88
CA SER A 153 7.63 -9.61 2.76
C SER A 153 8.28 -8.27 3.18
N LEU A 154 9.01 -7.65 2.26
CA LEU A 154 9.63 -6.35 2.47
C LEU A 154 8.74 -5.26 1.90
N ASN A 155 8.53 -4.19 2.68
CA ASN A 155 7.63 -3.12 2.27
C ASN A 155 8.36 -1.77 2.22
N LEU A 156 7.87 -0.88 1.37
CA LEU A 156 8.30 0.51 1.31
C LEU A 156 7.08 1.38 0.97
N GLN A 157 6.87 2.43 1.74
CA GLN A 157 5.87 3.45 1.48
C GLN A 157 6.58 4.71 0.97
N VAL A 158 6.09 5.31 -0.10
CA VAL A 158 6.67 6.53 -0.66
C VAL A 158 5.56 7.51 -1.03
N MET A 159 5.88 8.79 -0.93
CA MET A 159 4.98 9.87 -1.31
C MET A 159 5.77 11.10 -1.74
N ASN A 160 5.08 12.12 -2.23
CA ASN A 160 5.73 13.38 -2.62
C ASN A 160 5.85 14.34 -1.44
N LEU A 161 4.71 14.72 -0.85
CA LEU A 161 4.58 15.71 0.22
C LEU A 161 3.34 15.39 1.07
N LEU A 162 3.35 15.78 2.35
CA LEU A 162 2.19 15.63 3.23
C LEU A 162 1.07 16.64 2.90
N GLU A 163 1.41 17.79 2.33
CA GLU A 163 0.47 18.79 1.84
C GLU A 163 -0.20 18.41 0.51
N GLY A 164 0.27 17.35 -0.15
CA GLY A 164 -0.23 16.92 -1.45
C GLY A 164 0.12 17.85 -2.60
N GLN A 165 -0.73 17.82 -3.62
CA GLN A 165 -0.54 18.49 -4.90
C GLN A 165 -1.70 19.42 -5.29
N LYS A 166 -2.47 19.89 -4.29
CA LYS A 166 -3.55 20.88 -4.43
C LYS A 166 -4.58 20.45 -5.50
N GLU A 167 -4.87 21.35 -6.45
CA GLU A 167 -5.88 21.19 -7.51
C GLU A 167 -5.47 20.20 -8.61
N ASN A 168 -4.24 19.68 -8.60
CA ASN A 168 -3.80 18.70 -9.59
C ASN A 168 -4.26 17.30 -9.18
N TRP A 169 -5.17 16.70 -9.93
CA TRP A 169 -5.76 15.39 -9.66
C TRP A 169 -5.08 14.24 -10.42
N ASN A 170 -3.98 14.52 -11.10
CA ASN A 170 -3.18 13.47 -11.73
C ASN A 170 -2.30 12.77 -10.69
N TYR A 171 -2.64 11.52 -10.36
CA TYR A 171 -1.88 10.68 -9.43
C TYR A 171 -0.38 10.59 -9.75
N PHE A 172 -0.04 10.68 -11.04
CA PHE A 172 1.33 10.56 -11.57
C PHE A 172 1.99 11.92 -11.85
N ALA A 173 1.48 13.02 -11.28
CA ALA A 173 2.03 14.37 -11.53
C ALA A 173 3.39 14.62 -10.88
N LYS A 174 3.77 13.84 -9.87
CA LYS A 174 4.95 14.08 -9.03
C LYS A 174 5.73 12.80 -8.75
N ASP A 175 7.03 12.96 -8.56
CA ASP A 175 7.91 11.90 -8.08
C ASP A 175 7.57 11.54 -6.63
N PHE A 176 7.66 10.25 -6.29
CA PHE A 176 7.61 9.80 -4.90
C PHE A 176 9.00 9.54 -4.33
N SER A 177 9.14 9.70 -3.02
CA SER A 177 10.37 9.41 -2.31
C SER A 177 10.09 8.77 -0.94
N ASN A 178 11.05 8.00 -0.44
CA ASN A 178 11.06 7.50 0.95
C ASN A 178 11.36 8.62 1.95
N LYS A 179 11.93 9.72 1.46
CA LYS A 179 12.33 10.89 2.25
C LYS A 179 11.64 12.12 1.72
N ILE A 180 10.88 12.80 2.57
CA ILE A 180 10.10 13.99 2.21
C ILE A 180 10.41 15.17 3.14
N PRO A 181 10.23 16.42 2.68
CA PRO A 181 10.31 17.59 3.55
C PRO A 181 9.36 17.48 4.75
N HIS A 182 9.76 18.09 5.87
CA HIS A 182 8.85 18.28 7.00
C HIS A 182 7.64 19.11 6.59
N PRO A 183 6.43 18.80 7.10
CA PRO A 183 5.24 19.56 6.82
C PRO A 183 5.34 20.97 7.40
N THR A 184 4.59 21.89 6.81
CA THR A 184 4.55 23.31 7.17
C THR A 184 3.34 23.65 8.04
N SER A 185 2.20 22.99 7.80
CA SER A 185 0.96 23.23 8.54
C SER A 185 1.02 22.65 9.96
N TRP A 186 0.34 23.30 10.90
CA TRP A 186 0.38 22.93 12.31
C TRP A 186 -0.23 21.54 12.57
N THR A 187 -1.33 21.20 11.88
CA THR A 187 -2.01 19.89 12.03
C THR A 187 -1.12 18.76 11.55
N LEU A 188 -0.46 18.93 10.39
CA LEU A 188 0.42 17.91 9.83
C LEU A 188 1.70 17.75 10.67
N LYS A 189 2.26 18.85 11.20
CA LYS A 189 3.37 18.78 12.17
C LYS A 189 3.00 18.00 13.42
N ALA A 190 1.78 18.19 13.94
CA ALA A 190 1.31 17.44 15.11
C ALA A 190 1.17 15.94 14.79
N ILE A 191 0.67 15.58 13.60
CA ILE A 191 0.61 14.19 13.15
C ILE A 191 2.02 13.61 13.01
N GLU A 192 2.93 14.33 12.35
CA GLU A 192 4.33 13.91 12.20
C GLU A 192 4.98 13.61 13.56
N GLN A 193 4.82 14.50 14.55
CA GLN A 193 5.36 14.29 15.90
C GLN A 193 4.83 13.02 16.58
N ILE A 194 3.56 12.66 16.39
CA ILE A 194 3.00 11.41 16.94
C ILE A 194 3.65 10.18 16.28
N PHE A 195 3.89 10.24 14.96
CA PHE A 195 4.61 9.20 14.26
C PHE A 195 6.08 9.12 14.71
N GLU A 196 6.72 10.26 14.96
CA GLU A 196 8.09 10.35 15.46
C GLU A 196 8.29 9.62 16.80
N TRP A 197 7.29 9.63 17.68
CA TRP A 197 7.33 8.87 18.94
C TRP A 197 7.41 7.35 18.73
N THR A 198 6.93 6.85 17.58
CA THR A 198 7.03 5.43 17.24
C THR A 198 8.28 5.13 16.43
N ARG A 199 8.71 6.06 15.56
CA ARG A 199 9.88 5.97 14.68
C ARG A 199 10.37 7.36 14.29
N SER A 200 11.64 7.67 14.57
CA SER A 200 12.26 8.97 14.28
C SER A 200 13.44 8.86 13.30
N PRO A 201 13.57 9.74 12.29
CA PRO A 201 12.56 10.74 11.91
C PRO A 201 11.42 10.10 11.11
N ALA A 202 10.20 10.66 11.20
CA ALA A 202 9.01 10.09 10.58
C ALA A 202 8.98 10.27 9.05
N ASN A 203 9.63 11.32 8.55
CA ASN A 203 9.69 11.71 7.14
C ASN A 203 10.87 11.09 6.36
N ASP A 204 11.59 10.13 6.94
CA ASP A 204 12.70 9.40 6.30
C ASP A 204 12.56 7.91 6.57
N LEU A 205 12.02 7.16 5.59
CA LEU A 205 11.86 5.72 5.69
C LEU A 205 13.17 4.99 5.31
N PRO A 206 13.53 3.91 6.03
CA PRO A 206 14.83 3.28 5.88
C PRO A 206 14.83 2.43 4.60
N LEU A 207 16.01 2.20 4.03
CA LEU A 207 16.14 1.51 2.75
C LEU A 207 17.05 0.27 2.80
N TRP A 208 17.75 0.08 3.92
CA TRP A 208 18.75 -0.99 4.09
C TRP A 208 18.13 -2.39 3.97
N HIS A 209 16.87 -2.57 4.38
CA HIS A 209 16.20 -3.87 4.37
C HIS A 209 15.98 -4.39 2.95
N LEU A 210 15.74 -3.50 1.99
CA LEU A 210 15.65 -3.85 0.57
C LEU A 210 17.00 -4.26 -0.02
N ALA A 211 18.11 -3.74 0.51
CA ALA A 211 19.45 -4.12 0.09
C ALA A 211 19.98 -5.38 0.77
N ALA A 212 19.40 -5.77 1.90
CA ALA A 212 19.84 -6.90 2.70
C ALA A 212 19.40 -8.25 2.13
N TRP A 213 18.25 -8.30 1.47
CA TRP A 213 17.62 -9.54 1.03
C TRP A 213 17.42 -9.60 -0.48
N THR A 214 17.48 -10.80 -1.04
CA THR A 214 16.99 -11.10 -2.39
C THR A 214 15.57 -11.66 -2.33
N SER A 215 14.85 -11.66 -3.46
CA SER A 215 13.50 -12.23 -3.58
C SER A 215 13.45 -13.73 -3.25
N GLU A 216 14.57 -14.45 -3.38
CA GLU A 216 14.68 -15.86 -2.99
C GLU A 216 14.96 -16.08 -1.49
N GLY A 217 14.95 -15.02 -0.67
CA GLY A 217 15.15 -15.15 0.77
C GLY A 217 16.61 -15.29 1.19
N ARG A 218 17.56 -14.91 0.32
CA ARG A 218 18.99 -14.93 0.68
C ARG A 218 19.43 -13.57 1.23
N PHE A 219 20.27 -13.61 2.26
CA PHE A 219 20.94 -12.43 2.78
C PHE A 219 22.28 -12.22 2.06
N GLU A 220 22.51 -11.03 1.49
CA GLU A 220 23.73 -10.73 0.71
C GLU A 220 24.69 -9.80 1.45
N GLY A 221 25.44 -10.36 2.41
CA GLY A 221 26.61 -9.69 3.01
C GLY A 221 26.29 -8.33 3.66
N ILE A 222 27.21 -7.37 3.55
CA ILE A 222 27.01 -6.01 4.09
C ILE A 222 26.15 -5.23 3.07
N PRO A 223 24.93 -4.79 3.42
CA PRO A 223 24.04 -4.13 2.48
C PRO A 223 24.61 -2.79 2.00
N ILE A 224 24.57 -2.56 0.67
CA ILE A 224 24.81 -1.25 0.07
C ILE A 224 23.46 -0.75 -0.44
N TYR A 225 23.00 0.39 0.07
CA TYR A 225 21.67 0.94 -0.21
C TYR A 225 21.73 2.44 -0.47
N PRO A 226 20.77 2.99 -1.23
CA PRO A 226 20.69 4.43 -1.46
C PRO A 226 20.28 5.16 -0.18
N GLU A 227 20.72 6.41 -0.05
CA GLU A 227 20.30 7.33 1.01
C GLU A 227 18.88 7.85 0.75
N ARG A 228 18.48 7.92 -0.52
CA ARG A 228 17.14 8.33 -0.95
C ARG A 228 16.78 7.66 -2.27
N LEU A 229 15.51 7.28 -2.40
CA LEU A 229 14.92 6.82 -3.66
C LEU A 229 13.99 7.86 -4.25
N PHE A 230 13.92 7.88 -5.57
CA PHE A 230 12.94 8.62 -6.36
C PHE A 230 12.22 7.67 -7.32
N PHE A 231 10.90 7.64 -7.23
CA PHE A 231 10.03 6.93 -8.16
C PHE A 231 9.46 7.97 -9.12
N ARG A 232 10.06 8.05 -10.31
CA ARG A 232 9.68 8.99 -11.37
C ARG A 232 8.66 8.33 -12.28
N PRO A 233 7.43 8.86 -12.41
CA PRO A 233 6.43 8.29 -13.31
C PRO A 233 7.00 8.08 -14.72
N SER A 234 6.82 6.89 -15.28
CA SER A 234 7.30 6.62 -16.64
C SER A 234 6.63 7.54 -17.66
N SER A 235 7.33 7.84 -18.76
CA SER A 235 6.87 8.80 -19.77
C SER A 235 5.53 8.42 -20.41
N SER A 236 5.19 7.14 -20.45
CA SER A 236 3.92 6.61 -20.96
C SER A 236 2.73 6.82 -20.01
N ILE A 237 2.97 7.09 -18.73
CA ILE A 237 1.90 7.21 -17.73
C ILE A 237 1.77 8.62 -17.13
N LYS A 238 2.84 9.42 -17.15
CA LYS A 238 2.88 10.70 -16.42
C LYS A 238 1.74 11.67 -16.76
N ASP A 239 1.22 11.61 -18.00
CA ASP A 239 0.18 12.51 -18.52
C ASP A 239 -1.13 11.76 -18.84
N ILE A 240 -1.28 10.50 -18.39
CA ILE A 240 -2.45 9.67 -18.73
C ILE A 240 -3.72 10.09 -17.99
N ILE A 241 -3.57 10.67 -16.80
CA ILE A 241 -4.67 11.24 -16.01
C ILE A 241 -4.62 12.77 -16.19
N PRO A 242 -5.70 13.41 -16.69
CA PRO A 242 -5.77 14.88 -16.76
C PRO A 242 -5.64 15.51 -15.37
N GLU A 243 -4.93 16.64 -15.28
CA GLU A 243 -4.77 17.36 -14.00
C GLU A 243 -6.08 17.90 -13.43
N ASP A 244 -7.05 18.19 -14.30
CA ASP A 244 -8.38 18.69 -13.97
C ASP A 244 -9.42 17.57 -13.81
N SER A 245 -8.99 16.30 -13.81
CA SER A 245 -9.87 15.16 -13.54
C SER A 245 -10.62 15.37 -12.22
N ARG A 246 -11.88 14.96 -12.18
CA ARG A 246 -12.73 14.93 -10.97
C ARG A 246 -13.39 13.56 -10.76
N GLU A 247 -12.90 12.56 -11.49
CA GLU A 247 -13.36 11.19 -11.34
C GLU A 247 -12.80 10.58 -10.05
N ASP A 248 -13.44 9.51 -9.56
CA ASP A 248 -12.82 8.66 -8.56
C ASP A 248 -11.49 8.15 -9.13
N PHE A 249 -10.38 8.50 -8.49
CA PHE A 249 -9.04 8.18 -8.98
C PHE A 249 -8.86 6.69 -9.27
N ARG A 250 -9.60 5.80 -8.60
CA ARG A 250 -9.53 4.35 -8.83
C ARG A 250 -10.10 3.94 -10.18
N ILE A 251 -11.04 4.72 -10.75
CA ILE A 251 -11.53 4.55 -12.12
C ILE A 251 -10.41 4.91 -13.11
N SER A 252 -9.71 6.03 -12.88
CA SER A 252 -8.57 6.41 -13.70
C SER A 252 -7.41 5.41 -13.59
N LEU A 253 -7.14 4.89 -12.39
CA LEU A 253 -6.13 3.85 -12.16
C LEU A 253 -6.45 2.53 -12.89
N LEU A 254 -7.73 2.18 -13.06
CA LEU A 254 -8.14 0.99 -13.80
C LEU A 254 -7.70 1.03 -15.28
N GLN A 255 -7.52 2.24 -15.84
CA GLN A 255 -7.13 2.46 -17.24
C GLN A 255 -5.61 2.43 -17.46
N ILE A 256 -4.81 2.32 -16.40
CA ILE A 256 -3.35 2.33 -16.52
C ILE A 256 -2.89 1.05 -17.21
N PRO A 257 -2.16 1.15 -18.34
CA PRO A 257 -1.67 -0.02 -19.04
C PRO A 257 -0.58 -0.72 -18.22
N MET A 258 -0.51 -2.05 -18.36
CA MET A 258 0.64 -2.81 -17.89
C MET A 258 1.92 -2.33 -18.59
N GLY A 259 3.06 -2.43 -17.92
CA GLY A 259 4.33 -1.89 -18.40
C GLY A 259 5.04 -1.05 -17.34
N SER A 260 5.97 -0.20 -17.77
CA SER A 260 6.74 0.66 -16.87
C SER A 260 5.81 1.64 -16.15
N LEU A 261 5.75 1.52 -14.81
CA LEU A 261 5.00 2.43 -13.96
C LEU A 261 5.92 3.55 -13.44
N TYR A 262 7.10 3.20 -12.93
CA TYR A 262 8.08 4.18 -12.46
C TYR A 262 9.50 3.80 -12.87
N GLU A 263 10.27 4.79 -13.31
CA GLU A 263 11.72 4.72 -13.30
C GLU A 263 12.23 5.06 -11.90
N VAL A 264 13.06 4.19 -11.35
CA VAL A 264 13.55 4.29 -9.97
C VAL A 264 14.99 4.77 -9.97
N TYR A 265 15.22 5.88 -9.28
CA TYR A 265 16.55 6.46 -9.08
C TYR A 265 16.93 6.45 -7.62
N GLY A 266 18.23 6.37 -7.34
CA GLY A 266 18.78 6.30 -5.98
C GLY A 266 19.94 7.28 -5.81
N GLU A 267 19.86 8.11 -4.78
CA GLU A 267 20.97 8.99 -4.37
C GLU A 267 21.90 8.24 -3.43
N TYR A 268 23.20 8.30 -3.68
CA TYR A 268 24.22 7.71 -2.84
C TYR A 268 25.53 8.48 -2.96
N ARG A 269 26.05 8.98 -1.83
CA ARG A 269 27.31 9.74 -1.78
C ARG A 269 27.36 10.90 -2.79
N GLY A 270 26.25 11.61 -2.92
CA GLY A 270 26.13 12.78 -3.81
C GLY A 270 26.01 12.46 -5.30
N SER A 271 25.85 11.19 -5.68
CA SER A 271 25.56 10.77 -7.06
C SER A 271 24.17 10.16 -7.16
N GLU A 272 23.46 10.46 -8.25
CA GLU A 272 22.19 9.80 -8.58
C GLU A 272 22.46 8.63 -9.54
N TYR A 273 21.89 7.46 -9.23
CA TYR A 273 21.97 6.25 -10.04
C TYR A 273 20.59 5.87 -10.54
N HIS A 274 20.47 5.44 -11.79
CA HIS A 274 19.30 4.68 -12.22
C HIS A 274 19.38 3.28 -11.59
N VAL A 275 18.40 2.95 -10.76
CA VAL A 275 18.36 1.71 -9.98
C VAL A 275 17.57 0.64 -10.70
N GLY A 276 16.54 1.02 -11.46
CA GLY A 276 15.73 0.09 -12.21
C GLY A 276 14.37 0.65 -12.57
N THR A 277 13.47 -0.24 -12.97
CA THR A 277 12.11 0.08 -13.37
C THR A 277 11.11 -0.73 -12.56
N LEU A 278 10.10 -0.08 -12.01
CA LEU A 278 8.95 -0.74 -11.40
C LEU A 278 7.90 -0.99 -12.48
N MET A 279 7.73 -2.26 -12.85
CA MET A 279 6.79 -2.74 -13.86
C MET A 279 5.46 -3.08 -13.20
N LEU A 280 4.35 -2.67 -13.84
CA LEU A 280 3.00 -3.12 -13.55
C LEU A 280 2.67 -4.36 -14.42
N GLU A 281 2.29 -5.46 -13.79
CA GLU A 281 2.05 -6.77 -14.42
C GLU A 281 0.58 -7.24 -14.33
N SER A 282 -0.30 -6.38 -13.85
CA SER A 282 -1.75 -6.60 -13.84
C SER A 282 -2.49 -5.28 -13.96
N THR A 283 -3.81 -5.36 -14.20
CA THR A 283 -4.69 -4.21 -13.98
C THR A 283 -4.63 -3.78 -12.52
N LEU A 284 -4.79 -2.48 -12.25
CA LEU A 284 -4.96 -1.95 -10.90
C LEU A 284 -6.42 -2.09 -10.45
N LEU A 285 -6.67 -2.87 -9.42
CA LEU A 285 -8.02 -3.17 -8.92
C LEU A 285 -8.27 -2.51 -7.57
N ALA A 286 -9.39 -1.79 -7.45
CA ALA A 286 -9.91 -1.39 -6.15
C ALA A 286 -10.68 -2.57 -5.52
N SER A 287 -10.46 -2.86 -4.25
CA SER A 287 -11.14 -3.99 -3.59
C SER A 287 -11.27 -3.78 -2.09
N ASN A 288 -12.29 -4.40 -1.47
CA ASN A 288 -12.41 -4.38 -0.01
C ASN A 288 -11.19 -5.04 0.65
N TYR A 289 -10.66 -6.12 0.08
CA TYR A 289 -9.45 -6.75 0.60
C TYR A 289 -8.26 -5.77 0.59
N GLY A 290 -8.01 -5.07 -0.52
CA GLY A 290 -6.95 -4.06 -0.62
C GLY A 290 -7.10 -2.91 0.38
N ASP A 291 -8.33 -2.47 0.63
CA ASP A 291 -8.62 -1.36 1.54
C ASP A 291 -8.63 -1.78 3.02
N LYS A 292 -9.13 -2.97 3.36
CA LYS A 292 -9.39 -3.37 4.75
C LYS A 292 -8.48 -4.46 5.30
N ASN A 293 -7.92 -5.33 4.46
CA ASN A 293 -7.15 -6.50 4.91
C ASN A 293 -5.68 -6.40 4.50
N LEU A 294 -5.36 -6.13 3.23
CA LEU A 294 -3.98 -6.07 2.75
C LEU A 294 -3.14 -5.07 3.56
N PHE A 295 -1.99 -5.54 4.05
CA PHE A 295 -1.13 -4.79 4.94
C PHE A 295 0.25 -4.54 4.35
N PHE A 296 0.75 -3.32 4.53
CA PHE A 296 2.12 -2.93 4.19
C PHE A 296 2.79 -2.46 5.48
N ARG A 297 3.56 -3.35 6.11
CA ARG A 297 4.30 -3.06 7.35
C ARG A 297 5.25 -1.90 7.14
N HIS A 298 5.30 -0.94 8.06
CA HIS A 298 6.36 0.07 8.03
C HIS A 298 7.65 -0.53 8.59
N GLN A 299 8.77 -0.25 7.94
CA GLN A 299 10.07 -0.69 8.44
C GLN A 299 10.55 0.28 9.53
N ARG A 300 10.98 -0.25 10.67
CA ARG A 300 11.69 0.52 11.70
C ARG A 300 13.09 0.90 11.22
#